data_AF-A0A8T5KKP9-F1
#
_entry.id   AF-A0A8T5KKP9-F1
#
_cell.length_a   1.000
_cell.length_b   1.000
_cell.length_c   1.000
_cell.angle_alpha   90.00
_cell.angle_beta   90.00
_cell.angle_gamma   90.00
#
_symmetry.space_group_name_H-M   'P 1'
#
loop_
_entity.id
_entity.type
_entity.pdbx_description
1 polymer ?
#
loop_
_entity_poly.entity_id
_entity_poly.type
_entity_poly.pdbx_seq_one_letter_code
_entity_poly.pdbx_strand_id
1 'polypeptide(L)'
;MTNRSASPPVMPDVRLKGKMKTRREFLSVLRDYDTWVDFSRPDFLQELNHLADASFTKGTVEGHLAALLIYHQLCEELLRVLIDKSHFLLQCSVFPQRMEDRQLPKRMMFGELLREYERTLQLDESPELVKKCRQLNQIRVNMVHKITLKSTVVSISRQTGRCKVLFDDIWQLFDTILDNLRGGIGDYRKEIEEWEEWVEELEPPPKKSRPKQSTRNTK
;
A
#
# COMPACT_ATOMS: atom_id res chain seq x y z
N MET A 1 15.83 -33.92 16.89
CA MET A 1 15.49 -32.48 17.04
C MET A 1 15.12 -31.96 15.65
N THR A 2 13.83 -31.74 15.41
CA THR A 2 13.31 -31.38 14.08
C THR A 2 13.51 -29.88 13.83
N ASN A 3 14.36 -29.58 12.86
CA ASN A 3 14.64 -28.24 12.37
C ASN A 3 13.37 -27.70 11.68
N ARG A 4 12.56 -26.88 12.35
CA ARG A 4 11.50 -26.13 11.70
C ARG A 4 12.16 -24.99 10.92
N SER A 5 12.23 -25.12 9.60
CA SER A 5 12.52 -23.98 8.72
C SER A 5 11.51 -22.88 9.03
N ALA A 6 11.96 -21.80 9.66
CA ALA A 6 11.13 -20.62 9.86
C ALA A 6 10.73 -20.11 8.48
N SER A 7 9.44 -20.26 8.14
CA SER A 7 8.89 -19.60 6.97
C SER A 7 9.03 -18.09 7.20
N PRO A 8 9.40 -17.30 6.17
CA PRO A 8 9.45 -15.85 6.32
C PRO A 8 8.10 -15.32 6.84
N PRO A 9 8.11 -14.28 7.69
CA PRO A 9 6.89 -13.72 8.23
C PRO A 9 5.95 -13.29 7.10
N VAL A 10 4.72 -13.80 7.13
CA VAL A 10 3.69 -13.48 6.14
C VAL A 10 3.27 -12.02 6.34
N MET A 11 3.39 -11.18 5.31
CA MET A 11 2.92 -9.79 5.37
C MET A 11 1.42 -9.73 5.67
N PRO A 12 0.97 -8.79 6.52
CA PRO A 12 -0.42 -8.38 6.55
C PRO A 12 -0.79 -7.73 5.23
N ASP A 13 -1.94 -8.11 4.72
CA ASP A 13 -2.49 -7.64 3.46
C ASP A 13 -2.79 -6.14 3.56
N VAL A 14 -2.07 -5.27 2.84
CA VAL A 14 -2.45 -3.85 2.67
C VAL A 14 -3.74 -3.83 1.87
N ARG A 15 -4.84 -3.53 2.54
CA ARG A 15 -6.12 -3.28 1.86
C ARG A 15 -6.75 -2.02 2.40
N LEU A 16 -7.41 -1.32 1.49
CA LEU A 16 -8.63 -0.58 1.81
C LEU A 16 -9.47 -1.39 2.81
N LYS A 17 -9.77 -0.79 3.97
CA LYS A 17 -10.83 -1.28 4.85
C LYS A 17 -12.16 -1.16 4.08
N GLY A 18 -12.50 -2.22 3.34
CA GLY A 18 -13.75 -2.31 2.60
C GLY A 18 -13.64 -1.89 1.14
N LYS A 19 -14.36 -2.62 0.28
CA LYS A 19 -14.60 -2.23 -1.11
C LYS A 19 -15.49 -0.99 -1.08
N MET A 20 -15.12 0.09 -1.76
CA MET A 20 -16.05 1.20 -1.99
C MET A 20 -16.96 0.83 -3.17
N LYS A 21 -18.02 0.08 -2.87
CA LYS A 21 -19.00 -0.36 -3.88
C LYS A 21 -20.03 0.72 -4.17
N THR A 22 -20.19 1.72 -3.31
CA THR A 22 -21.16 2.80 -3.48
C THR A 22 -20.54 4.19 -3.34
N ARG A 23 -21.18 5.23 -3.92
CA ARG A 23 -20.75 6.62 -3.71
C ARG A 23 -20.87 7.03 -2.24
N ARG A 24 -21.89 6.51 -1.54
CA ARG A 24 -22.07 6.72 -0.09
C ARG A 24 -20.93 6.12 0.72
N GLU A 25 -20.48 4.91 0.40
CA GLU A 25 -19.32 4.31 1.05
C GLU A 25 -18.04 5.13 0.79
N PHE A 26 -17.87 5.65 -0.43
CA PHE A 26 -16.76 6.54 -0.76
C PHE A 26 -16.78 7.82 0.10
N LEU A 27 -17.92 8.52 0.17
CA LEU A 27 -18.06 9.72 1.00
C LEU A 27 -17.84 9.42 2.49
N SER A 28 -18.32 8.27 2.97
CA SER A 28 -18.08 7.82 4.34
C SER A 28 -16.60 7.64 4.64
N VAL A 29 -15.81 7.08 3.70
CA VAL A 29 -14.36 6.93 3.88
C VAL A 29 -13.65 8.27 3.75
N LEU A 30 -14.05 9.13 2.81
CA LEU A 30 -13.45 10.46 2.67
C LEU A 30 -13.64 11.31 3.94
N ARG A 31 -14.78 11.15 4.61
CA ARG A 31 -15.11 11.87 5.85
C ARG A 31 -14.22 11.46 7.03
N ASP A 32 -13.79 10.21 7.11
CA ASP A 32 -13.03 9.65 8.23
C ASP A 32 -11.56 9.41 7.87
N TYR A 33 -10.67 10.23 8.42
CA TYR A 33 -9.22 10.16 8.18
C TYR A 33 -8.63 8.79 8.56
N ASP A 34 -9.13 8.17 9.64
CA ASP A 34 -8.63 6.89 10.16
C ASP A 34 -8.99 5.70 9.25
N THR A 35 -9.84 5.94 8.26
CA THR A 35 -10.26 4.95 7.26
C THR A 35 -9.55 5.11 5.93
N TRP A 36 -8.79 6.20 5.73
CA TRP A 36 -8.03 6.36 4.51
C TRP A 36 -6.98 5.27 4.40
N VAL A 37 -6.69 4.82 3.16
CA VAL A 37 -5.72 3.76 2.85
C VAL A 37 -4.46 3.92 3.69
N ASP A 38 -4.23 3.03 4.62
CA ASP A 38 -3.01 3.01 5.42
C ASP A 38 -2.60 1.55 5.57
N PHE A 39 -1.43 1.32 6.14
CA PHE A 39 -0.99 -0.03 6.43
C PHE A 39 -2.03 -0.74 7.27
N SER A 40 -2.39 -1.97 6.87
CA SER A 40 -3.39 -2.72 7.62
C SER A 40 -2.89 -3.13 9.02
N ARG A 41 -1.57 -3.12 9.25
CA ARG A 41 -0.92 -3.24 10.57
C ARG A 41 0.35 -2.39 10.62
N PRO A 42 0.26 -1.08 10.97
CA PRO A 42 1.43 -0.19 11.03
C PRO A 42 2.49 -0.68 12.03
N ASP A 43 2.06 -1.15 13.21
CA ASP A 43 2.94 -1.68 14.25
C ASP A 43 3.80 -2.85 13.74
N PHE A 44 3.21 -3.71 12.90
CA PHE A 44 3.90 -4.85 12.32
C PHE A 44 5.01 -4.42 11.35
N LEU A 45 4.88 -3.28 10.68
CA LEU A 45 5.93 -2.75 9.80
C LEU A 45 7.08 -2.16 10.60
N GLN A 46 6.78 -1.51 11.72
CA GLN A 46 7.82 -1.08 12.66
C GLN A 46 8.55 -2.28 13.25
N GLU A 47 7.83 -3.32 13.68
CA GLU A 47 8.42 -4.58 14.14
C GLU A 47 9.31 -5.23 13.07
N LEU A 48 8.87 -5.26 11.82
CA LEU A 48 9.67 -5.79 10.71
C LEU A 48 10.90 -4.95 10.42
N ASN A 49 10.79 -3.62 10.47
CA ASN A 49 11.94 -2.74 10.30
C ASN A 49 12.97 -2.98 11.41
N HIS A 50 12.53 -3.05 12.67
CA HIS A 50 13.38 -3.41 13.79
C HIS A 50 13.99 -4.81 13.64
N LEU A 51 13.24 -5.78 13.11
CA LEU A 51 13.75 -7.13 12.83
C LEU A 51 14.80 -7.13 11.72
N ALA A 52 14.66 -6.27 10.71
CA ALA A 52 15.64 -6.10 9.64
C ALA A 52 16.95 -5.54 10.22
N ASP A 53 16.88 -4.50 11.04
CA ASP A 53 18.02 -3.89 11.73
C ASP A 53 18.70 -4.88 12.69
N ALA A 54 17.90 -5.59 13.51
CA ALA A 54 18.40 -6.60 14.43
C ALA A 54 19.04 -7.79 13.69
N SER A 55 18.54 -8.14 12.49
CA SER A 55 19.14 -9.18 11.66
C SER A 55 20.43 -8.70 11.00
N PHE A 56 20.47 -7.44 10.57
CA PHE A 56 21.65 -6.82 9.98
C PHE A 56 22.83 -6.74 10.95
N THR A 57 22.56 -6.38 12.21
CA THR A 57 23.57 -6.23 13.27
C THR A 57 24.22 -7.55 13.70
N LYS A 58 23.60 -8.71 13.42
CA LYS A 58 24.20 -10.04 13.70
C LYS A 58 25.51 -10.28 12.94
N GLY A 59 25.75 -9.60 11.82
CA GLY A 59 26.98 -9.73 11.04
C GLY A 59 27.21 -11.09 10.37
N THR A 60 26.20 -11.97 10.36
CA THR A 60 26.27 -13.27 9.68
C THR A 60 25.68 -13.18 8.27
N VAL A 61 25.98 -14.17 7.42
CA VAL A 61 25.39 -14.26 6.08
C VAL A 61 23.87 -14.31 6.15
N GLU A 62 23.34 -15.15 7.03
CA GLU A 62 21.90 -15.34 7.23
C GLU A 62 21.24 -14.06 7.72
N GLY A 63 21.87 -13.35 8.66
CA GLY A 63 21.37 -12.06 9.18
C GLY A 63 21.28 -11.00 8.08
N HIS A 64 22.35 -10.86 7.27
CA HIS A 64 22.36 -9.93 6.16
C HIS A 64 21.35 -10.29 5.05
N LEU A 65 21.10 -11.58 4.82
CA LEU A 65 20.09 -12.03 3.86
C LEU A 65 18.68 -11.79 4.36
N ALA A 66 18.41 -12.09 5.63
CA ALA A 66 17.14 -11.81 6.25
C ALA A 66 16.83 -10.32 6.18
N ALA A 67 17.79 -9.45 6.54
CA ALA A 67 17.64 -8.01 6.45
C ALA A 67 17.33 -7.54 5.01
N LEU A 68 18.08 -8.00 4.01
CA LEU A 68 17.82 -7.70 2.59
C LEU A 68 16.38 -8.06 2.19
N LEU A 69 15.93 -9.26 2.54
CA LEU A 69 14.60 -9.73 2.18
C LEU A 69 13.52 -8.90 2.87
N ILE A 70 13.70 -8.54 4.13
CA ILE A 70 12.74 -7.72 4.88
C ILE A 70 12.68 -6.30 4.30
N TYR A 71 13.82 -5.65 4.01
CA TYR A 71 13.80 -4.32 3.36
C TYR A 71 13.07 -4.33 2.02
N HIS A 72 13.32 -5.37 1.21
CA HIS A 72 12.63 -5.52 -0.07
C HIS A 72 11.11 -5.72 0.10
N GLN A 73 10.71 -6.55 1.07
CA GLN A 73 9.30 -6.79 1.43
C GLN A 73 8.62 -5.51 1.97
N LEU A 74 9.32 -4.71 2.78
CA LEU A 74 8.81 -3.42 3.24
C LEU A 74 8.60 -2.46 2.06
N CYS A 75 9.56 -2.34 1.13
CA CYS A 75 9.39 -1.51 -0.07
C CYS A 75 8.17 -1.91 -0.92
N GLU A 76 7.84 -3.21 -1.00
CA GLU A 76 6.62 -3.66 -1.67
C GLU A 76 5.36 -3.09 -1.00
N GLU A 77 5.28 -3.14 0.31
CA GLU A 77 4.11 -2.61 1.03
C GLU A 77 4.02 -1.08 0.94
N LEU A 78 5.15 -0.37 0.99
CA LEU A 78 5.19 1.09 0.78
C LEU A 78 4.59 1.46 -0.59
N LEU A 79 5.03 0.79 -1.67
CA LEU A 79 4.54 1.04 -3.01
C LEU A 79 3.05 0.74 -3.16
N ARG A 80 2.55 -0.33 -2.52
CA ARG A 80 1.10 -0.66 -2.52
C ARG A 80 0.27 0.46 -1.90
N VAL A 81 0.69 0.97 -0.73
CA VAL A 81 0.00 2.09 -0.07
C VAL A 81 -0.02 3.32 -0.98
N LEU A 82 1.11 3.68 -1.59
CA LEU A 82 1.17 4.85 -2.46
C LEU A 82 0.28 4.71 -3.70
N ILE A 83 0.20 3.51 -4.29
CA ILE A 83 -0.69 3.26 -5.43
C ILE A 83 -2.15 3.44 -5.02
N ASP A 84 -2.56 2.78 -3.95
CA ASP A 84 -3.94 2.82 -3.46
C ASP A 84 -4.34 4.26 -3.05
N LYS A 85 -3.44 5.01 -2.39
CA LYS A 85 -3.63 6.43 -2.07
C LYS A 85 -3.77 7.30 -3.31
N SER A 86 -2.92 7.08 -4.31
CA SER A 86 -2.98 7.83 -5.57
C SER A 86 -4.28 7.59 -6.32
N HIS A 87 -4.75 6.34 -6.36
CA HIS A 87 -6.06 6.01 -6.93
C HIS A 87 -7.20 6.66 -6.15
N PHE A 88 -7.12 6.68 -4.83
CA PHE A 88 -8.15 7.32 -4.00
C PHE A 88 -8.22 8.82 -4.24
N LEU A 89 -7.08 9.51 -4.31
CA LEU A 89 -7.04 10.94 -4.64
C LEU A 89 -7.58 11.21 -6.05
N LEU A 90 -7.20 10.39 -7.04
CA LEU A 90 -7.72 10.51 -8.39
C LEU A 90 -9.26 10.33 -8.43
N GLN A 91 -9.79 9.37 -7.68
CA GLN A 91 -11.24 9.18 -7.53
C GLN A 91 -11.93 10.40 -6.88
N CYS A 92 -11.26 11.11 -5.96
CA CYS A 92 -11.78 12.40 -5.46
C CYS A 92 -11.91 13.42 -6.60
N SER A 93 -10.87 13.55 -7.45
CA SER A 93 -10.85 14.57 -8.51
C SER A 93 -11.87 14.36 -9.63
N VAL A 94 -12.41 13.15 -9.78
CA VAL A 94 -13.40 12.81 -10.82
C VAL A 94 -14.76 12.45 -10.22
N PHE A 95 -14.99 12.73 -8.94
CA PHE A 95 -16.32 12.55 -8.36
C PHE A 95 -17.33 13.51 -9.03
N PRO A 96 -18.58 13.09 -9.34
CA PRO A 96 -19.29 11.86 -8.94
C PRO A 96 -19.15 10.70 -9.94
N GLN A 97 -18.36 10.86 -11.00
CA GLN A 97 -18.02 9.75 -11.88
C GLN A 97 -17.23 8.69 -11.11
N ARG A 98 -17.42 7.42 -11.46
CA ARG A 98 -16.68 6.33 -10.84
C ARG A 98 -15.62 5.83 -11.80
N MET A 99 -14.41 5.69 -11.27
CA MET A 99 -13.38 4.91 -11.93
C MET A 99 -13.67 3.43 -11.78
N GLU A 100 -13.18 2.63 -12.72
CA GLU A 100 -13.15 1.18 -12.55
C GLU A 100 -12.30 0.83 -11.32
N ASP A 101 -12.82 -0.07 -10.48
CA ASP A 101 -12.12 -0.55 -9.29
C ASP A 101 -10.90 -1.37 -9.71
N ARG A 102 -9.75 -0.69 -9.87
CA ARG A 102 -8.46 -1.31 -10.19
C ARG A 102 -7.83 -1.86 -8.92
N GLN A 103 -8.29 -3.03 -8.50
CA GLN A 103 -7.65 -3.75 -7.41
C GLN A 103 -6.29 -4.26 -7.87
N LEU A 104 -5.24 -3.91 -7.12
CA LEU A 104 -3.93 -4.51 -7.33
C LEU A 104 -4.03 -6.02 -7.13
N PRO A 105 -3.55 -6.82 -8.09
CA PRO A 105 -3.43 -8.26 -7.88
C PRO A 105 -2.61 -8.57 -6.62
N LYS A 106 -3.09 -9.55 -5.84
CA LYS A 106 -2.39 -10.00 -4.62
C LYS A 106 -0.96 -10.46 -4.89
N ARG A 107 -0.75 -11.08 -6.05
CA ARG A 107 0.55 -11.56 -6.51
C ARG A 107 0.99 -10.69 -7.67
N MET A 108 1.82 -9.71 -7.37
CA MET A 108 2.56 -8.93 -8.36
C MET A 108 4.03 -9.10 -8.05
N MET A 109 4.85 -9.23 -9.10
CA MET A 109 6.28 -9.12 -8.95
C MET A 109 6.66 -7.66 -8.66
N PHE A 110 7.74 -7.44 -7.92
CA PHE A 110 8.23 -6.09 -7.60
C PHE A 110 8.31 -5.14 -8.82
N GLY A 111 8.78 -5.66 -9.95
CA GLY A 111 8.86 -4.87 -11.19
C GLY A 111 7.50 -4.52 -11.80
N GLU A 112 6.47 -5.35 -11.59
CA GLU A 112 5.09 -5.03 -11.99
C GLU A 112 4.50 -3.96 -11.07
N LEU A 113 4.74 -4.07 -9.76
CA LEU A 113 4.29 -3.10 -8.77
C LEU A 113 4.90 -1.72 -9.04
N LEU A 114 6.19 -1.64 -9.35
CA LEU A 114 6.84 -0.40 -9.75
C LEU A 114 6.23 0.22 -11.01
N ARG A 115 5.98 -0.58 -12.05
CA ARG A 115 5.34 -0.08 -13.27
C ARG A 115 3.92 0.43 -13.03
N GLU A 116 3.21 -0.17 -12.10
CA GLU A 116 1.88 0.30 -11.73
C GLU A 116 1.96 1.61 -10.95
N TYR A 117 2.90 1.74 -10.01
CA TYR A 117 3.18 3.02 -9.36
C TYR A 117 3.56 4.13 -10.36
N GLU A 118 4.39 3.84 -11.36
CA GLU A 118 4.74 4.83 -12.40
C GLU A 118 3.54 5.29 -13.26
N ARG A 119 2.41 4.58 -13.21
CA ARG A 119 1.17 4.93 -13.92
C ARG A 119 0.17 5.69 -13.04
N THR A 120 0.42 5.78 -11.73
CA THR A 120 -0.43 6.58 -10.84
C THR A 120 -0.09 8.06 -10.95
N LEU A 121 -0.78 8.89 -10.16
CA LEU A 121 -0.41 10.28 -9.98
C LEU A 121 1.06 10.37 -9.53
N GLN A 122 1.89 11.05 -10.33
CA GLN A 122 3.30 11.28 -10.02
C GLN A 122 3.46 12.61 -9.29
N LEU A 123 4.11 12.56 -8.14
CA LEU A 123 4.51 13.74 -7.35
C LEU A 123 6.00 14.01 -7.56
N ASP A 124 6.49 15.15 -7.08
CA ASP A 124 7.86 15.62 -7.32
C ASP A 124 8.92 14.61 -6.85
N GLU A 125 8.66 13.90 -5.75
CA GLU A 125 9.56 12.89 -5.19
C GLU A 125 9.46 11.51 -5.87
N SER A 126 8.40 11.27 -6.65
CA SER A 126 8.12 9.96 -7.27
C SER A 126 9.27 9.42 -8.15
N PRO A 127 9.92 10.23 -9.01
CA PRO A 127 11.02 9.74 -9.84
C PRO A 127 12.21 9.22 -9.03
N GLU A 128 12.55 9.89 -7.93
CA GLU A 128 13.67 9.46 -7.06
C GLU A 128 13.28 8.20 -6.28
N LEU A 129 12.03 8.09 -5.79
CA LEU A 129 11.52 6.87 -5.17
C LEU A 129 11.66 5.66 -6.12
N VAL A 130 11.18 5.79 -7.36
CA VAL A 130 11.25 4.72 -8.38
C VAL A 130 12.70 4.32 -8.64
N LYS A 131 13.60 5.29 -8.79
CA LYS A 131 15.02 5.05 -9.01
C LYS A 131 15.65 4.27 -7.85
N LYS A 132 15.37 4.65 -6.60
CA LYS A 132 15.88 3.97 -5.40
C LYS A 132 15.32 2.56 -5.27
N CYS A 133 14.03 2.36 -5.50
CA CYS A 133 13.40 1.03 -5.51
C CYS A 133 14.01 0.11 -6.58
N ARG A 134 14.29 0.61 -7.78
CA ARG A 134 14.99 -0.14 -8.83
C ARG A 134 16.41 -0.53 -8.39
N GLN A 135 17.15 0.38 -7.77
CA GLN A 135 18.49 0.11 -7.25
C GLN A 135 18.46 -0.97 -6.15
N LEU A 136 17.50 -0.90 -5.23
CA LEU A 136 17.31 -1.89 -4.17
C LEU A 136 17.00 -3.27 -4.75
N ASN A 137 16.07 -3.35 -5.71
CA ASN A 137 15.74 -4.61 -6.39
C ASN A 137 16.93 -5.19 -7.15
N GLN A 138 17.77 -4.35 -7.76
CA GLN A 138 18.98 -4.79 -8.43
C GLN A 138 20.00 -5.40 -7.44
N ILE A 139 20.14 -4.84 -6.24
CA ILE A 139 20.95 -5.43 -5.17
C ILE A 139 20.40 -6.80 -4.80
N ARG A 140 19.08 -6.92 -4.59
CA ARG A 140 18.42 -8.17 -4.24
C ARG A 140 18.66 -9.26 -5.29
N VAL A 141 18.45 -8.95 -6.57
CA VAL A 141 18.72 -9.87 -7.69
C VAL A 141 20.19 -10.29 -7.72
N ASN A 142 21.11 -9.32 -7.65
CA ASN A 142 22.54 -9.58 -7.67
C ASN A 142 23.01 -10.44 -6.50
N MET A 143 22.48 -10.20 -5.30
CA MET A 143 22.83 -10.96 -4.10
C MET A 143 22.37 -12.41 -4.21
N VAL A 144 21.13 -12.65 -4.65
CA VAL A 144 20.60 -14.02 -4.85
C VAL A 144 21.45 -14.79 -5.85
N HIS A 145 21.83 -14.18 -6.98
CA HIS A 145 22.68 -14.85 -7.96
C HIS A 145 24.10 -15.09 -7.45
N LYS A 146 24.72 -14.11 -6.78
CA LYS A 146 26.13 -14.21 -6.32
C LYS A 146 26.32 -15.11 -5.10
N ILE A 147 25.27 -15.35 -4.32
CA ILE A 147 25.33 -16.29 -3.18
C ILE A 147 25.67 -17.71 -3.60
N THR A 148 25.18 -18.11 -4.76
CA THR A 148 25.49 -19.43 -5.33
C THR A 148 26.95 -19.55 -5.81
N LEU A 149 27.69 -18.43 -5.89
CA LEU A 149 29.03 -18.33 -6.48
C LEU A 149 30.16 -18.09 -5.46
N LYS A 150 30.04 -18.63 -4.23
CA LYS A 150 31.06 -18.52 -3.15
C LYS A 150 31.34 -17.07 -2.69
N SER A 151 30.32 -16.24 -2.56
CA SER A 151 30.45 -14.88 -2.01
C SER A 151 30.91 -14.87 -0.55
N THR A 152 31.82 -13.96 -0.19
CA THR A 152 32.31 -13.78 1.18
C THR A 152 31.34 -12.98 2.04
N VAL A 153 31.36 -13.20 3.36
CA VAL A 153 30.58 -12.43 4.36
C VAL A 153 30.79 -10.93 4.18
N VAL A 154 32.03 -10.50 3.94
CA VAL A 154 32.39 -9.09 3.73
C VAL A 154 31.68 -8.50 2.51
N SER A 155 31.63 -9.22 1.39
CA SER A 155 30.94 -8.77 0.18
C SER A 155 29.43 -8.68 0.39
N ILE A 156 28.85 -9.65 1.11
CA ILE A 156 27.42 -9.69 1.44
C ILE A 156 27.07 -8.51 2.35
N SER A 157 27.83 -8.32 3.43
CA SER A 157 27.68 -7.23 4.38
C SER A 157 27.70 -5.86 3.69
N ARG A 158 28.67 -5.62 2.80
CA ARG A 158 28.76 -4.37 2.03
C ARG A 158 27.53 -4.12 1.15
N GLN A 159 27.00 -5.15 0.49
CA GLN A 159 25.82 -5.01 -0.36
C GLN A 159 24.55 -4.79 0.47
N THR A 160 24.37 -5.54 1.56
CA THR A 160 23.24 -5.32 2.46
C THR A 160 23.31 -3.95 3.14
N GLY A 161 24.51 -3.45 3.48
CA GLY A 161 24.67 -2.10 4.02
C GLY A 161 24.21 -1.02 3.03
N ARG A 162 24.54 -1.18 1.74
CA ARG A 162 24.00 -0.32 0.68
C ARG A 162 22.48 -0.45 0.54
N CYS A 163 21.94 -1.66 0.69
CA CYS A 163 20.50 -1.89 0.68
C CYS A 163 19.79 -1.15 1.83
N LYS A 164 20.37 -1.17 3.03
CA LYS A 164 19.83 -0.42 4.17
C LYS A 164 19.76 1.07 3.88
N VAL A 165 20.86 1.68 3.43
CA VAL A 165 20.89 3.11 3.10
C VAL A 165 19.82 3.45 2.05
N LEU A 166 19.67 2.62 1.01
CA LEU A 166 18.61 2.81 0.02
C LEU A 166 17.22 2.68 0.63
N PHE A 167 17.02 1.73 1.54
CA PHE A 167 15.73 1.56 2.22
C PHE A 167 15.38 2.76 3.11
N ASP A 168 16.34 3.26 3.89
CA ASP A 168 16.16 4.44 4.73
C ASP A 168 15.77 5.67 3.87
N ASP A 169 16.44 5.87 2.73
CA ASP A 169 16.07 6.92 1.75
C ASP A 169 14.66 6.72 1.18
N ILE A 170 14.30 5.47 0.82
CA ILE A 170 12.97 5.11 0.30
C ILE A 170 11.89 5.42 1.33
N TRP A 171 12.15 5.14 2.61
CA TRP A 171 11.21 5.41 3.69
C TRP A 171 10.91 6.91 3.82
N GLN A 172 11.94 7.76 3.78
CA GLN A 172 11.77 9.21 3.86
C GLN A 172 11.00 9.77 2.66
N LEU A 173 11.29 9.27 1.45
CA LEU A 173 10.55 9.64 0.24
C LEU A 173 9.09 9.19 0.34
N PHE A 174 8.85 7.98 0.85
CA PHE A 174 7.50 7.47 1.08
C PHE A 174 6.70 8.39 2.02
N ASP A 175 7.25 8.76 3.17
CA ASP A 175 6.56 9.62 4.15
C ASP A 175 6.18 10.98 3.50
N THR A 176 7.11 11.56 2.75
CA THR A 176 6.90 12.83 2.03
C THR A 176 5.75 12.72 1.01
N ILE A 177 5.78 11.69 0.16
CA ILE A 177 4.76 11.45 -0.87
C ILE A 177 3.41 11.16 -0.22
N LEU A 178 3.39 10.35 0.84
CA LEU A 178 2.17 9.99 1.54
C LEU A 178 1.49 11.21 2.16
N ASP A 179 2.26 12.11 2.78
CA ASP A 179 1.72 13.33 3.37
C ASP A 179 1.19 14.30 2.30
N ASN A 180 1.87 14.42 1.16
CA ASN A 180 1.36 15.20 0.02
C ASN A 180 0.04 14.63 -0.51
N LEU A 181 -0.08 13.30 -0.64
CA LEU A 181 -1.33 12.65 -1.04
C LEU A 181 -2.43 12.87 0.01
N ARG A 182 -2.12 12.78 1.30
CA ARG A 182 -3.08 13.06 2.40
C ARG A 182 -3.55 14.50 2.37
N GLY A 183 -2.65 15.46 2.12
CA GLY A 183 -3.01 16.87 1.94
C GLY A 183 -4.01 17.06 0.81
N GLY A 184 -3.71 16.50 -0.37
CA GLY A 184 -4.59 16.58 -1.53
C GLY A 184 -5.96 15.94 -1.30
N ILE A 185 -6.03 14.79 -0.61
CA ILE A 185 -7.32 14.17 -0.23
C ILE A 185 -8.08 15.07 0.77
N GLY A 186 -7.36 15.68 1.71
CA GLY A 186 -7.91 16.57 2.73
C GLY A 186 -8.62 17.78 2.14
N ASP A 187 -8.13 18.31 1.02
CA ASP A 187 -8.77 19.44 0.34
C ASP A 187 -10.18 19.12 -0.16
N TYR A 188 -10.41 17.89 -0.66
CA TYR A 188 -11.73 17.45 -1.13
C TYR A 188 -12.75 17.22 0.00
N ARG A 189 -12.34 17.19 1.27
CA ARG A 189 -13.29 17.03 2.38
C ARG A 189 -14.29 18.19 2.48
N LYS A 190 -13.90 19.37 1.99
CA LYS A 190 -14.75 20.57 1.99
C LYS A 190 -15.91 20.45 1.01
N GLU A 191 -15.77 19.58 0.00
CA GLU A 191 -16.75 19.35 -1.07
C GLU A 191 -17.78 18.28 -0.71
N ILE A 192 -17.64 17.59 0.45
CA ILE A 192 -18.48 16.44 0.80
C ILE A 192 -19.97 16.81 0.85
N GLU A 193 -20.32 17.98 1.37
CA GLU A 193 -21.72 18.40 1.51
C GLU A 193 -22.40 18.51 0.14
N GLU A 194 -21.75 19.17 -0.83
CA GLU A 194 -22.25 19.25 -2.21
C GLU A 194 -22.32 17.87 -2.87
N TRP A 195 -21.32 17.02 -2.62
CA TRP A 195 -21.27 15.67 -3.18
C TRP A 195 -22.36 14.76 -2.62
N GLU A 196 -22.81 14.97 -1.38
CA GLU A 196 -23.94 14.24 -0.80
C GLU A 196 -25.23 14.55 -1.55
N GLU A 197 -25.47 15.80 -1.93
CA GLU A 197 -26.63 16.19 -2.74
C GLU A 197 -26.62 15.47 -4.10
N TRP A 198 -25.47 15.44 -4.78
CA TRP A 198 -25.33 14.70 -6.04
C TRP A 198 -25.60 13.20 -5.87
N VAL A 199 -25.19 12.60 -4.75
CA VAL A 199 -25.44 11.18 -4.48
C VAL A 199 -26.91 10.91 -4.22
N GLU A 200 -27.63 11.81 -3.54
CA GLU A 200 -29.07 11.68 -3.35
C GLU A 200 -29.84 11.73 -4.66
N GLU A 201 -29.42 12.59 -5.59
CA GLU A 201 -30.00 12.69 -6.94
C GLU A 201 -29.70 11.47 -7.81
N LEU A 202 -28.45 10.99 -7.80
CA LEU A 202 -27.98 9.91 -8.67
C LEU A 202 -28.33 8.50 -8.15
N GLU A 203 -28.45 8.33 -6.84
CA GLU A 203 -28.74 7.06 -6.17
C GLU A 203 -29.90 7.21 -5.16
N PRO A 204 -31.12 7.60 -5.60
CA PRO A 204 -32.22 7.87 -4.69
C PRO A 204 -32.54 6.62 -3.86
N PRO A 205 -32.87 6.78 -2.56
CA PRO A 205 -33.17 5.64 -1.70
C PRO A 205 -34.33 4.83 -2.29
N PRO A 206 -34.33 3.49 -2.12
CA PRO A 206 -35.39 2.66 -2.65
C PRO A 206 -36.73 3.16 -2.11
N LYS A 207 -37.66 3.53 -3.02
CA LYS A 207 -39.00 3.99 -2.65
C LYS A 207 -39.63 2.94 -1.74
N LYS A 208 -39.94 3.32 -0.50
CA LYS A 208 -40.65 2.44 0.45
C LYS A 208 -41.91 1.92 -0.25
N SER A 209 -41.96 0.62 -0.51
CA SER A 209 -43.15 -0.04 -1.07
C SER A 209 -44.34 0.28 -0.17
N ARG A 210 -45.37 0.92 -0.72
CA ARG A 210 -46.62 1.20 0.01
C ARG A 210 -47.11 -0.09 0.67
N PRO A 211 -47.53 -0.05 1.95
CA PRO A 211 -48.11 -1.23 2.60
C PRO A 211 -49.32 -1.69 1.79
N LYS A 212 -49.33 -2.98 1.41
CA LYS A 212 -50.49 -3.61 0.77
C LYS A 212 -51.69 -3.36 1.67
N GLN A 213 -52.67 -2.61 1.19
CA GLN A 213 -53.98 -2.53 1.83
C GLN A 213 -54.53 -3.96 1.94
N SER A 214 -54.59 -4.45 3.17
CA SER A 214 -55.30 -5.68 3.51
C SER A 214 -56.77 -5.45 3.17
N THR A 215 -57.22 -6.07 2.08
CA THR A 215 -58.64 -6.22 1.78
C THR A 215 -59.24 -7.11 2.86
N ARG A 216 -59.89 -6.49 3.84
CA ARG A 216 -60.77 -7.13 4.81
C ARG A 216 -61.92 -7.77 4.01
N ASN A 217 -61.88 -9.08 3.83
CA ASN A 217 -63.05 -9.84 3.39
C ASN A 217 -63.95 -10.05 4.60
N THR A 218 -65.05 -9.30 4.66
CA THR A 218 -66.23 -9.62 5.46
C THR A 218 -66.98 -10.76 4.79
N LYS A 219 -67.08 -11.90 5.49
CA LYS A 219 -68.21 -12.81 5.44
C LYS A 219 -68.47 -13.32 6.85
#